data_AF-A0A7V8VQL8-F1
#
_entry.id   AF-A0A7V8VQL8-F1
#
_cell.length_a   1.000
_cell.length_b   1.000
_cell.length_c   1.000
_cell.angle_alpha   90.00
_cell.angle_beta   90.00
_cell.angle_gamma   90.00
#
_symmetry.space_group_name_H-M   'P 1'
#
loop_
_entity.id
_entity.type
_entity.pdbx_description
1 polymer ?
#
loop_
_entity_poly.entity_id
_entity_poly.type
_entity_poly.pdbx_seq_one_letter_code
_entity_poly.pdbx_strand_id
1 'polypeptide(L)'
;MALEPLLQRLPVQPFARALLLRSVVIWVGTRIMFAIGGIPAGAPLLNLRTSVMAVAVVAILGLIDARRRNEDLFLANLGVGYPAILAVAAFPALCLEILLLYALSWW
;
A
#
# COMPACT_ATOMS: atom_id res chain seq x y z
N MET A 1 -23.08 -4.38 -14.01
CA MET A 1 -23.63 -3.01 -14.13
C MET A 1 -24.36 -2.56 -12.85
N ALA A 2 -23.90 -2.96 -11.66
CA ALA A 2 -24.59 -2.68 -10.38
C ALA A 2 -23.63 -2.24 -9.24
N LEU A 3 -22.38 -1.89 -9.55
CA LEU A 3 -21.37 -1.48 -8.57
C LEU A 3 -21.26 0.06 -8.42
N GLU A 4 -21.78 0.83 -9.37
CA GLU A 4 -21.77 2.30 -9.33
C GLU A 4 -22.52 2.92 -8.13
N PRO A 5 -23.71 2.46 -7.70
CA PRO A 5 -24.42 3.13 -6.62
C PRO A 5 -23.79 2.91 -5.23
N LEU A 6 -22.94 1.89 -5.07
CA LEU A 6 -22.19 1.63 -3.82
C LEU A 6 -20.92 2.49 -3.72
N LEU A 7 -20.24 2.75 -4.85
CA LEU A 7 -19.07 3.62 -4.92
C LEU A 7 -19.42 5.11 -4.69
N GLN A 8 -20.65 5.51 -4.98
CA GLN A 8 -21.11 6.90 -4.89
C GLN A 8 -21.59 7.30 -3.49
N ARG A 9 -21.92 6.34 -2.62
CA ARG A 9 -22.41 6.59 -1.24
C ARG A 9 -21.31 6.63 -0.18
N LEU A 10 -20.11 6.24 -0.54
CA LEU A 10 -18.99 6.22 0.37
C LEU A 10 -18.28 7.59 0.31
N PRO A 11 -18.27 8.42 1.37
CA PRO A 11 -17.40 9.61 1.49
C PRO A 11 -15.90 9.24 1.56
N VAL A 12 -15.55 8.12 0.94
CA VAL A 12 -14.30 7.39 0.99
C VAL A 12 -13.39 7.83 -0.16
N GLN A 13 -13.86 8.59 -1.15
CA GLN A 13 -12.99 9.07 -2.24
C GLN A 13 -11.82 9.98 -1.77
N PRO A 14 -12.05 11.05 -0.97
CA PRO A 14 -10.93 11.86 -0.47
C PRO A 14 -10.03 11.05 0.46
N PHE A 15 -10.62 10.15 1.24
CA PHE A 15 -9.92 9.25 2.14
C PHE A 15 -9.02 8.26 1.39
N ALA A 16 -9.58 7.52 0.43
CA ALA A 16 -8.88 6.55 -0.38
C ALA A 16 -7.76 7.22 -1.17
N ARG A 17 -8.01 8.39 -1.78
CA ARG A 17 -6.97 9.13 -2.49
C ARG A 17 -5.80 9.50 -1.57
N ALA A 18 -6.09 10.01 -0.37
CA ALA A 18 -5.05 10.35 0.60
C ALA A 18 -4.29 9.10 1.07
N LEU A 19 -5.00 8.00 1.36
CA LEU A 19 -4.40 6.73 1.78
C LEU A 19 -3.50 6.13 0.68
N LEU A 20 -3.96 6.14 -0.57
CA LEU A 20 -3.20 5.66 -1.73
C LEU A 20 -1.91 6.48 -1.92
N LEU A 21 -1.99 7.82 -1.89
CA LEU A 21 -0.82 8.68 -2.01
C LEU A 21 0.18 8.44 -0.88
N ARG A 22 -0.29 8.30 0.37
CA ARG A 22 0.59 7.98 1.51
C ARG A 22 1.24 6.61 1.36
N SER A 23 0.50 5.59 0.92
CA SER A 23 1.06 4.25 0.65
C SER A 23 2.18 4.29 -0.39
N VAL A 24 2.05 5.11 -1.44
CA VAL A 24 3.13 5.30 -2.42
C VAL A 24 4.35 5.95 -1.79
N VAL A 25 4.17 6.99 -0.97
CA VAL A 25 5.28 7.66 -0.26
C VAL A 25 5.98 6.69 0.69
N ILE A 26 5.23 5.88 1.44
CA ILE A 26 5.78 4.87 2.34
C ILE A 26 6.54 3.81 1.54
N TRP A 27 6.02 3.38 0.39
CA TRP A 27 6.70 2.42 -0.48
C TRP A 27 8.03 2.97 -1.00
N VAL A 28 8.03 4.21 -1.52
CA VAL A 28 9.26 4.89 -1.99
C VAL A 28 10.28 5.00 -0.86
N GLY A 29 9.85 5.44 0.33
CA GLY A 29 10.72 5.53 1.51
C GLY A 29 11.30 4.17 1.92
N THR A 30 10.49 3.11 1.88
CA THR A 30 10.92 1.73 2.16
C THR A 30 11.99 1.27 1.17
N ARG A 31 11.81 1.54 -0.13
CA ARG A 31 12.79 1.20 -1.16
C ARG A 31 14.09 1.98 -1.02
N ILE A 32 14.02 3.27 -0.71
CA ILE A 32 15.21 4.10 -0.45
C ILE A 32 15.98 3.55 0.77
N MET A 33 15.28 3.19 1.85
CA MET A 33 15.91 2.58 3.02
C MET A 33 16.61 1.27 2.71
N PHE A 34 16.00 0.40 1.90
CA PHE A 34 16.66 -0.84 1.45
C PHE A 34 17.87 -0.57 0.57
N ALA A 35 17.81 0.43 -0.30
CA ALA A 35 18.94 0.83 -1.15
C ALA A 35 20.12 1.42 -0.35
N ILE A 36 19.84 2.25 0.66
CA ILE A 36 20.87 2.89 1.51
C ILE A 36 21.44 1.92 2.55
N GLY A 37 20.62 1.05 3.12
CA GLY A 37 20.99 0.10 4.17
C GLY A 37 21.96 -1.01 3.76
N GLY A 38 22.55 -0.93 2.57
CA GLY A 38 23.57 -1.87 2.10
C GLY A 38 23.03 -3.25 1.72
N ILE A 39 21.72 -3.41 1.52
CA ILE A 39 21.16 -4.62 0.88
C ILE A 39 21.51 -4.47 -0.62
N PRO A 40 22.57 -5.17 -1.11
CA PRO A 40 23.31 -4.73 -2.28
C PRO A 40 22.43 -4.73 -3.52
N ALA A 41 22.23 -3.57 -4.16
CA ALA A 41 21.34 -3.31 -5.29
C ALA A 41 21.52 -4.19 -6.57
N GLY A 42 22.45 -5.16 -6.58
CA GLY A 42 22.71 -6.06 -7.71
C GLY A 42 21.77 -7.27 -7.84
N ALA A 43 20.99 -7.62 -6.80
CA ALA A 43 20.05 -8.77 -6.80
C ALA A 43 18.81 -8.75 -5.85
N PRO A 44 18.54 -7.73 -5.00
CA PRO A 44 17.45 -7.73 -4.02
C PRO A 44 16.27 -6.82 -4.40
N LEU A 45 16.34 -6.00 -5.45
CA LEU A 45 15.15 -5.26 -5.91
C LEU A 45 14.08 -6.20 -6.48
N LEU A 46 14.51 -7.35 -7.00
CA LEU A 46 13.71 -8.41 -7.62
C LEU A 46 13.53 -9.66 -6.74
N ASN A 47 14.03 -9.66 -5.50
CA ASN A 47 13.88 -10.82 -4.65
C ASN A 47 12.43 -10.87 -4.12
N LEU A 48 11.72 -11.96 -4.39
CA LEU A 48 10.35 -12.15 -3.90
C LEU A 48 10.22 -11.88 -2.39
N ARG A 49 11.24 -12.22 -1.60
CA ARG A 49 11.25 -11.95 -0.15
C ARG A 49 11.25 -10.46 0.16
N THR A 50 12.06 -9.66 -0.51
CA THR A 50 12.14 -8.21 -0.25
C THR A 50 10.89 -7.50 -0.76
N SER A 51 10.31 -7.95 -1.88
CA SER A 51 9.01 -7.46 -2.38
C SER A 51 7.88 -7.74 -1.40
N VAL A 52 7.77 -8.98 -0.90
CA VAL A 52 6.76 -9.34 0.11
C VAL A 52 6.98 -8.55 1.41
N MET A 53 8.22 -8.39 1.86
CA MET A 53 8.53 -7.55 3.02
C MET A 53 8.16 -6.08 2.79
N ALA A 54 8.44 -5.52 1.62
CA ALA A 54 8.08 -4.14 1.29
C ALA A 54 6.56 -3.93 1.34
N VAL A 55 5.79 -4.83 0.74
CA VAL A 55 4.31 -4.79 0.79
C VAL A 55 3.80 -4.92 2.22
N ALA A 56 4.36 -5.84 3.01
CA ALA A 56 3.97 -6.03 4.41
C ALA A 56 4.27 -4.77 5.25
N VAL A 57 5.44 -4.16 5.07
CA VAL A 57 5.84 -2.92 5.75
C VAL A 57 4.89 -1.78 5.38
N VAL A 58 4.58 -1.59 4.09
CA VAL A 58 3.63 -0.56 3.64
C VAL A 58 2.24 -0.80 4.23
N ALA A 59 1.76 -2.04 4.24
CA ALA A 59 0.45 -2.39 4.80
C ALA A 59 0.37 -2.08 6.31
N ILE A 60 1.39 -2.48 7.07
CA ILE A 60 1.46 -2.23 8.52
C ILE A 60 1.56 -0.73 8.81
N LEU A 61 2.46 -0.01 8.12
CA LEU A 61 2.63 1.42 8.32
C LEU A 61 1.38 2.21 7.91
N GLY A 62 0.70 1.80 6.84
CA GLY A 62 -0.58 2.37 6.43
C GLY A 62 -1.67 2.16 7.48
N LEU A 63 -1.74 0.98 8.10
CA LEU A 63 -2.66 0.71 9.21
C LEU A 63 -2.32 1.56 10.45
N ILE A 64 -1.03 1.71 10.78
CA ILE A 64 -0.59 2.55 11.90
C ILE A 64 -0.93 4.02 11.65
N ASP A 65 -0.73 4.54 10.44
CA ASP A 65 -1.11 5.92 10.09
C ASP A 65 -2.64 6.11 10.19
N ALA A 66 -3.42 5.15 9.70
CA ALA A 66 -4.88 5.18 9.82
C ALA A 66 -5.33 5.23 11.30
N ARG A 67 -4.70 4.41 12.16
CA ARG A 67 -4.95 4.44 13.62
C ARG A 67 -4.57 5.77 14.26
N ARG A 68 -3.42 6.35 13.88
CA ARG A 68 -2.97 7.65 14.41
C ARG A 68 -3.95 8.79 14.10
N ARG A 69 -4.71 8.66 13.01
CA ARG A 69 -5.67 9.67 12.56
C ARG A 69 -7.12 9.34 12.95
N ASN A 70 -7.34 8.26 13.72
CA ASN A 70 -8.65 7.71 14.06
C ASN A 70 -9.51 7.38 12.82
N GLU A 71 -8.87 7.17 11.68
CA GLU A 71 -9.52 6.83 10.41
C GLU A 71 -10.08 5.39 10.48
N ASP A 72 -9.46 4.53 11.28
CA ASP A 72 -9.92 3.17 11.54
C ASP A 72 -11.24 3.13 12.31
N LEU A 73 -11.45 4.00 13.30
CA LEU A 73 -12.72 4.14 14.02
C LEU A 73 -13.84 4.63 13.11
N PHE A 74 -13.54 5.59 12.23
CA PHE A 74 -14.50 6.08 11.23
C PHE A 74 -14.90 4.96 10.26
N LEU A 75 -13.94 4.19 9.76
CA LEU A 75 -14.18 3.07 8.86
C LEU A 75 -14.92 1.92 9.55
N ALA A 76 -14.60 1.62 10.80
CA ALA A 76 -15.32 0.61 11.60
C ALA A 76 -16.81 0.96 11.76
N ASN A 77 -17.14 2.24 11.97
CA ASN A 77 -18.53 2.71 12.03
C ASN A 77 -19.28 2.55 10.70
N LEU A 78 -18.56 2.48 9.57
CA LEU A 78 -19.11 2.18 8.24
C LEU A 78 -19.14 0.66 7.95
N GLY A 79 -18.80 -0.18 8.92
CA GLY A 79 -18.72 -1.64 8.78
C GLY A 79 -17.46 -2.12 8.04
N VAL A 80 -16.48 -1.25 7.81
CA VAL A 80 -15.22 -1.60 7.14
C VAL A 80 -14.25 -2.17 8.18
N GLY A 81 -13.98 -3.47 8.09
CA GLY A 81 -13.03 -4.15 8.99
C GLY A 81 -11.56 -3.85 8.68
N TYR A 82 -10.69 -4.07 9.67
CA TYR A 82 -9.23 -3.99 9.54
C TYR A 82 -8.62 -4.67 8.30
N PRO A 83 -9.06 -5.88 7.87
CA PRO A 83 -8.48 -6.51 6.67
C PRO A 83 -8.73 -5.69 5.40
N ALA A 84 -9.84 -4.96 5.29
CA ALA A 84 -10.10 -4.10 4.15
C ALA A 84 -9.16 -2.89 4.14
N ILE A 85 -8.87 -2.30 5.29
CA ILE A 85 -7.90 -1.20 5.43
C ILE A 85 -6.51 -1.64 4.99
N LEU A 86 -6.08 -2.82 5.46
CA LEU A 86 -4.81 -3.42 5.06
C LEU A 86 -4.75 -3.69 3.56
N ALA A 87 -5.80 -4.24 2.98
CA ALA A 87 -5.87 -4.50 1.54
C ALA A 87 -5.75 -3.21 0.72
N VAL A 88 -6.47 -2.15 1.10
CA VAL A 88 -6.42 -0.84 0.42
C VAL A 88 -5.03 -0.21 0.58
N ALA A 89 -4.42 -0.28 1.76
CA ALA A 89 -3.09 0.26 2.01
C ALA A 89 -1.99 -0.50 1.25
N ALA A 90 -2.11 -1.82 1.14
CA ALA A 90 -1.17 -2.70 0.45
C ALA A 90 -1.29 -2.63 -1.08
N PHE A 91 -2.46 -2.29 -1.61
CA PHE A 91 -2.76 -2.34 -3.04
C PHE A 91 -1.78 -1.52 -3.91
N PRO A 92 -1.46 -0.24 -3.59
CA PRO A 92 -0.46 0.52 -4.36
C PRO A 92 0.92 -0.12 -4.36
N ALA A 93 1.37 -0.64 -3.20
CA ALA A 93 2.65 -1.31 -3.09
C ALA A 93 2.66 -2.58 -3.97
N LEU A 94 1.61 -3.39 -3.93
CA LEU A 94 1.48 -4.56 -4.80
C LEU A 94 1.53 -4.19 -6.30
N CYS A 95 0.78 -3.17 -6.71
CA CYS A 95 0.81 -2.71 -8.11
C CYS A 95 2.20 -2.24 -8.53
N LEU A 96 2.89 -1.48 -7.67
CA LEU A 96 4.24 -0.99 -7.94
C LEU A 96 5.27 -2.13 -7.97
N GLU A 97 5.16 -3.11 -7.08
CA GLU A 97 6.00 -4.32 -7.09
C GLU A 97 5.81 -5.12 -8.38
N ILE A 98 4.56 -5.36 -8.80
CA ILE A 98 4.25 -6.08 -10.05
C ILE A 98 4.79 -5.31 -11.25
N LEU A 99 4.60 -3.99 -11.29
CA LEU A 99 5.09 -3.14 -12.37
C LEU A 99 6.61 -3.12 -12.44
N LEU A 100 7.28 -3.11 -11.28
CA LEU A 100 8.74 -3.16 -11.20
C LEU A 100 9.27 -4.53 -11.65
N LEU A 101 8.66 -5.63 -11.20
CA LEU A 101 8.99 -6.99 -11.64
C LEU A 101 8.80 -7.15 -13.15
N TYR A 102 7.70 -6.62 -13.69
CA TYR A 102 7.41 -6.65 -15.12
C TYR A 102 8.43 -5.81 -15.90
N ALA A 103 8.65 -4.55 -15.52
CA ALA A 103 9.56 -3.65 -16.26
C ALA A 103 10.99 -4.22 -16.35
N LEU A 104 11.44 -4.91 -15.31
CA LEU A 104 12.77 -5.52 -15.25
C LEU A 104 12.84 -6.92 -15.88
N SER A 105 11.74 -7.60 -16.18
CA SER A 105 11.77 -8.90 -16.88
C SER A 105 12.06 -8.80 -18.38
N TRP A 106 12.02 -7.59 -18.94
CA TRP A 106 12.24 -7.33 -20.37
C TRP A 106 13.67 -6.88 -20.72
N TRP A 107 14.57 -6.90 -19.75
CA TRP A 107 15.99 -6.57 -19.88
C TRP A 107 16.85 -7.78 -19.53
#